data_AF-A0A9W5TUV6-F1
#
_entry.id   AF-A0A9W5TUV6-F1
#
_cell.length_a   1.000
_cell.length_b   1.000
_cell.length_c   1.000
_cell.angle_alpha   90.00
_cell.angle_beta   90.00
_cell.angle_gamma   90.00
#
_symmetry.space_group_name_H-M   'P 1'
#
loop_
_entity.id
_entity.type
_entity.pdbx_description
1 polymer ?
#
loop_
_entity_poly.entity_id
_entity_poly.type
_entity_poly.pdbx_seq_one_letter_code
_entity_poly.pdbx_strand_id
1 'polypeptide(L)' 'MPKNQKNKVDLEDSRKIAEKNYHPSFYQGKNQFEQGLAETHEQVSDDYAEGTIDQKSD' A
#
# COMPACT_ATOMS: atom_id res chain seq x y z
N MET A 1 -23.01 16.64 23.74
CA MET A 1 -21.73 16.56 23.01
C MET A 1 -21.42 15.09 22.76
N PRO A 2 -21.08 14.66 21.54
CA PRO A 2 -20.78 13.26 21.28
C PRO A 2 -19.47 12.88 21.97
N LYS A 3 -19.41 11.67 22.53
CA LYS A 3 -18.25 11.17 23.28
C LYS A 3 -17.08 11.01 22.30
N ASN A 4 -15.98 11.72 22.54
CA ASN A 4 -14.70 11.52 21.84
C ASN A 4 -14.22 10.07 22.07
N GLN A 5 -14.55 9.17 21.14
CA GLN A 5 -13.92 7.86 21.05
C GLN A 5 -12.49 8.09 20.58
N LYS A 6 -11.52 8.07 21.51
CA LYS A 6 -10.11 7.98 21.13
C LYS A 6 -9.95 6.65 20.41
N ASN A 7 -9.61 6.68 19.12
CA ASN A 7 -9.16 5.49 18.39
C ASN A 7 -7.94 4.94 19.13
N LYS A 8 -8.14 3.90 19.94
CA LYS A 8 -7.04 3.17 20.57
C LYS A 8 -6.41 2.34 19.45
N VAL A 9 -5.23 2.76 19.00
CA VAL A 9 -4.40 1.96 18.12
C VAL A 9 -3.95 0.73 18.91
N ASP A 10 -4.27 -0.46 18.39
CA ASP A 10 -3.72 -1.71 18.93
C ASP A 10 -2.25 -1.82 18.52
N LEU A 11 -1.37 -1.93 19.51
CA LEU A 11 0.07 -2.04 19.29
C LEU A 11 0.44 -3.33 18.55
N GLU A 12 -0.30 -4.41 18.76
CA GLU A 12 -0.04 -5.68 18.09
C GLU A 12 -0.38 -5.61 16.60
N ASP A 13 -1.50 -4.95 16.26
CA ASP A 13 -1.87 -4.73 14.86
C ASP A 13 -0.94 -3.74 14.16
N SER A 14 -0.50 -2.70 14.87
CA SER A 14 0.53 -1.77 14.37
C SER A 14 1.83 -2.51 14.05
N ARG A 15 2.27 -3.44 14.92
CA ARG A 15 3.49 -4.24 14.69
C ARG A 15 3.38 -5.15 13.47
N LYS A 16 2.20 -5.74 13.23
CA LYS A 16 1.93 -6.58 12.04
C LYS A 16 2.02 -5.79 10.73
N ILE A 17 1.83 -4.48 10.76
CA ILE A 17 1.91 -3.61 9.58
C ILE A 17 3.33 -3.09 9.38
N ALA A 18 3.98 -2.64 10.45
CA ALA A 18 5.31 -2.00 10.40
C ALA A 18 6.42 -2.89 9.83
N GLU A 19 6.31 -4.21 9.98
CA GLU A 19 7.31 -5.18 9.53
C GLU A 19 7.00 -5.80 8.16
N LYS A 20 5.86 -5.46 7.54
CA LYS A 20 5.44 -6.05 6.25
C LYS A 20 6.02 -5.27 5.07
N ASN A 21 6.75 -5.98 4.21
CA ASN A 21 7.16 -5.53 2.88
C ASN A 21 6.26 -6.15 1.81
N TYR A 22 6.32 -5.61 0.59
CA TYR A 22 5.65 -6.21 -0.57
C TYR A 22 6.02 -7.69 -0.74
N HIS A 23 5.02 -8.50 -1.11
CA HIS A 23 5.19 -9.89 -1.48
C HIS A 23 4.30 -10.18 -2.70
N PRO A 24 4.76 -10.95 -3.72
CA PRO A 24 3.99 -11.18 -4.95
C PRO A 24 2.60 -11.78 -4.74
N SER A 25 2.39 -12.54 -3.67
CA SER A 25 1.05 -13.07 -3.36
C SER A 25 0.03 -11.99 -2.98
N PHE A 26 0.44 -10.75 -2.72
CA PHE A 26 -0.44 -9.66 -2.30
C PHE A 26 -1.33 -9.13 -3.43
N TYR A 27 -1.03 -9.43 -4.69
CA TYR A 27 -1.99 -9.25 -5.80
C TYR A 27 -3.29 -10.04 -5.59
N GLN A 28 -3.24 -11.12 -4.81
CA GLN A 28 -4.41 -11.90 -4.40
C GLN A 28 -4.82 -11.63 -2.94
N GLY A 29 -4.23 -10.59 -2.34
CA GLY A 29 -4.46 -10.17 -0.97
C GLY A 29 -5.92 -9.82 -0.70
N LYS A 30 -6.37 -10.05 0.53
CA LYS A 30 -7.78 -9.87 0.93
C LYS A 30 -8.02 -8.63 1.76
N ASN A 31 -6.95 -8.02 2.28
CA ASN A 31 -7.05 -6.79 3.06
C ASN A 31 -6.45 -5.61 2.30
N GLN A 32 -6.92 -4.41 2.67
CA GLN A 32 -6.55 -3.16 2.03
C GLN A 32 -5.04 -2.89 2.07
N PHE A 33 -4.35 -3.31 3.14
CA PHE A 33 -2.92 -3.08 3.27
C PHE A 33 -2.11 -3.89 2.26
N GLU A 34 -2.42 -5.18 2.10
CA GLU A 34 -1.80 -6.04 1.09
C GLU A 34 -2.07 -5.54 -0.32
N GLN A 35 -3.33 -5.20 -0.61
CA GLN A 35 -3.73 -4.67 -1.91
C GLN A 35 -3.02 -3.36 -2.23
N GLY A 36 -2.91 -2.44 -1.25
CA GLY A 36 -2.19 -1.19 -1.44
C GLY A 36 -0.68 -1.37 -1.69
N LEU A 37 -0.04 -2.34 -1.02
CA LEU A 37 1.36 -2.69 -1.31
C LEU A 37 1.55 -3.29 -2.71
N ALA A 38 0.58 -4.06 -3.20
CA ALA A 38 0.62 -4.61 -4.55
C ALA A 38 0.39 -3.52 -5.61
N GLU A 39 -0.56 -2.62 -5.37
CA GLU A 39 -0.88 -1.50 -6.26
C GLU A 39 0.31 -0.55 -6.44
N THR A 40 1.00 -0.17 -5.35
CA THR A 40 2.18 0.70 -5.48
C THR A 40 3.37 -0.02 -6.14
N HIS A 41 3.47 -1.34 -6.01
CA HIS A 41 4.49 -2.12 -6.71
C HIS A 41 4.24 -2.17 -8.22
N GLU A 42 2.97 -2.32 -8.62
CA GLU A 42 2.54 -2.25 -10.03
C GLU A 42 2.81 -0.88 -10.62
N GLN A 43 2.36 0.20 -9.97
CA GLN A 43 2.60 1.58 -10.42
C GLN A 43 4.09 1.86 -10.67
N VAL A 44 4.97 1.46 -9.74
CA VAL A 44 6.43 1.65 -9.89
C VAL A 44 7.00 0.80 -11.03
N SER A 45 6.47 -0.41 -11.23
CA SER A 45 6.93 -1.31 -12.29
C SER A 45 6.51 -0.82 -13.66
N ASP A 46 5.28 -0.31 -13.79
CA ASP A 46 4.74 0.27 -15.00
C ASP A 46 5.52 1.53 -15.38
N ASP A 47 5.76 2.44 -14.43
CA ASP A 47 6.58 3.64 -14.65
C ASP A 47 8.00 3.29 -15.12
N TYR A 48 8.60 2.21 -14.60
CA TYR A 48 9.92 1.75 -14.99
C TYR A 48 9.94 1.15 -16.41
N ALA A 49 8.89 0.40 -16.78
CA ALA A 49 8.84 -0.34 -18.03
C ALA A 49 8.28 0.50 -19.21
N GLU A 50 7.22 1.26 -18.96
CA GLU A 50 6.46 2.01 -19.96
C GLU A 50 6.82 3.51 -19.94
N GLY A 51 7.48 3.98 -18.88
CA GLY A 51 7.75 5.40 -18.65
C GLY A 51 6.56 6.10 -17.98
N THR A 52 6.75 7.37 -17.64
CA THR A 52 5.71 8.17 -16.99
C THR A 52 4.92 8.99 -18.01
N ILE A 53 3.73 9.48 -17.63
CA ILE A 53 2.91 10.35 -18.49
C ILE A 53 3.61 11.66 -18.89
N ASP A 54 4.63 12.06 -18.13
CA ASP A 54 5.41 13.28 -18.36
C ASP A 54 6.54 13.06 -19.38
N GLN A 55 6.68 11.85 -19.92
CA GLN A 55 7.66 11.53 -20.95
C GLN A 55 7.37 12.34 -22.22
N LYS A 56 8.18 13.37 -22.45
CA LYS A 56 8.16 14.13 -23.69
C LYS A 56 8.72 13.24 -24.79
N SER A 57 7.90 12.99 -25.81
CA SER A 57 8.38 12.42 -27.07
C SER A 57 9.11 13.54 -27.83
N ASP A 58 10.40 13.34 -28.10
CA ASP A 58 11.18 14.21 -29.00
C ASP A 58 10.78 14.01 -30.47
#